data_AF-A0A534Q1P7-F1
#
_entry.id   AF-A0A534Q1P7-F1
#
_cell.length_a   1.000
_cell.length_b   1.000
_cell.length_c   1.000
_cell.angle_alpha   90.00
_cell.angle_beta   90.00
_cell.angle_gamma   90.00
#
_symmetry.space_group_name_H-M   'P 1'
#
loop_
_entity.id
_entity.type
_entity.pdbx_description
1 polymer ?
#
loop_
_entity_poly.entity_id
_entity_poly.type
_entity_poly.pdbx_seq_one_letter_code
_entity_poly.pdbx_strand_id
1 'polypeptide(L)'
;MKIALRSRPAKCVRSAVPLVVAALLGSASAAGAGGFKISEKLTATAAAPRARGRAVVVVRGSDRKERVAARGLQESTTHDVILDDVKIGTLTTSGRGNGRARFGSRPHTHEQFLGTDPRGKTIILRRADAADVLVARIPASRNPPGDPSDDLNRCCLPDNEGTECEHRGADECAARGGIDMGPGSCLPNPCSSSARGAGVICCVSDDGGTRCEDRTETDCAARGGHAVSPTRCTTNPCAPLPPAEPEIQCCTPENDGGAECEIRTADECAARGGTDAGAGTCEPDPCGGSGEGSGSDDDSGGSG
;
A
#
# COMPACT_ATOMS: atom_id res chain seq x y z
N MET A 1 44.13 -55.50 11.52
CA MET A 1 45.07 -54.56 12.19
C MET A 1 45.66 -53.65 11.12
N LYS A 2 45.42 -52.33 11.24
CA LYS A 2 45.88 -51.31 10.29
C LYS A 2 47.11 -50.62 10.90
N ILE A 3 48.23 -50.65 10.20
CA ILE A 3 49.37 -49.78 10.45
C ILE A 3 49.63 -49.03 9.15
N ALA A 4 49.40 -47.73 9.15
CA ALA A 4 49.79 -46.83 8.07
C ALA A 4 50.56 -45.67 8.71
N LEU A 5 51.89 -45.79 8.67
CA LEU A 5 52.82 -44.71 8.97
C LEU A 5 52.97 -43.83 7.74
N ARG A 6 52.84 -42.52 7.97
CA ARG A 6 53.09 -41.44 7.02
C ARG A 6 54.59 -41.32 6.75
N SER A 7 54.95 -41.02 5.49
CA SER A 7 56.06 -40.10 5.21
C SER A 7 55.89 -39.45 3.83
N ARG A 8 56.09 -38.12 3.78
CA ARG A 8 56.31 -37.27 2.57
C ARG A 8 57.78 -37.46 2.12
N PRO A 9 58.36 -36.83 1.06
CA PRO A 9 57.92 -35.67 0.25
C PRO A 9 58.33 -35.70 -1.26
N ALA A 10 57.95 -34.66 -2.02
CA ALA A 10 58.86 -33.83 -2.85
C ALA A 10 58.07 -33.00 -3.89
N LYS A 11 58.28 -31.67 -3.86
CA LYS A 11 57.83 -30.74 -4.90
C LYS A 11 58.77 -30.87 -6.11
N CYS A 12 58.21 -30.95 -7.31
CA CYS A 12 58.91 -30.62 -8.56
C CYS A 12 58.10 -29.57 -9.30
N VAL A 13 58.65 -28.36 -9.35
CA VAL A 13 58.27 -27.28 -10.26
C VAL A 13 58.84 -27.61 -11.64
N ARG A 14 58.05 -27.50 -12.71
CA ARG A 14 58.53 -27.13 -14.04
C ARG A 14 57.37 -26.68 -14.92
N SER A 15 57.45 -25.41 -15.29
CA SER A 15 56.64 -24.74 -16.30
C SER A 15 56.83 -25.38 -17.67
N ALA A 16 55.73 -25.62 -18.39
CA ALA A 16 55.74 -25.81 -19.84
C ALA A 16 54.33 -25.48 -20.39
N VAL A 17 54.28 -24.44 -21.22
CA VAL A 17 53.12 -24.00 -22.01
C VAL A 17 52.81 -25.05 -23.08
N PRO A 18 51.52 -25.34 -23.37
CA PRO A 18 51.17 -25.64 -24.75
C PRO A 18 49.90 -24.95 -25.25
N LEU A 19 50.06 -24.37 -26.45
CA LEU A 19 49.17 -24.35 -27.59
C LEU A 19 47.64 -24.40 -27.33
N VAL A 20 46.99 -23.26 -27.55
CA VAL A 20 45.54 -23.14 -27.69
C VAL A 20 45.15 -23.60 -29.10
N VAL A 21 44.52 -24.77 -29.19
CA VAL A 21 43.73 -25.18 -30.37
C VAL A 21 42.29 -24.76 -30.10
N ALA A 22 41.84 -23.71 -30.79
CA ALA A 22 40.46 -23.22 -30.71
C ALA A 22 39.52 -24.18 -31.44
N ALA A 23 38.95 -25.14 -30.71
CA ALA A 23 37.75 -25.86 -31.15
C ALA A 23 36.54 -24.95 -30.95
N LEU A 24 36.02 -24.39 -32.05
CA LEU A 24 34.72 -23.72 -32.09
C LEU A 24 33.60 -24.76 -31.91
N LEU A 25 33.39 -25.17 -30.65
CA LEU A 25 32.15 -25.79 -30.22
C LEU A 25 31.11 -24.68 -30.13
N GLY A 26 30.27 -24.60 -31.16
CA GLY A 26 29.04 -23.83 -31.13
C GLY A 26 28.28 -24.19 -29.87
N SER A 27 28.25 -23.26 -28.91
CA SER A 27 27.48 -23.40 -27.70
C SER A 27 26.02 -23.29 -28.10
N ALA A 28 25.37 -24.42 -28.37
CA ALA A 28 23.93 -24.48 -28.32
C ALA A 28 23.54 -24.08 -26.90
N SER A 29 23.17 -22.83 -26.72
CA SER A 29 22.51 -22.34 -25.52
C SER A 29 21.24 -23.15 -25.38
N ALA A 30 21.31 -24.27 -24.66
CA ALA A 30 20.14 -24.87 -24.07
C ALA A 30 19.53 -23.76 -23.22
N ALA A 31 18.42 -23.19 -23.69
CA ALA A 31 17.56 -22.36 -22.90
C ALA A 31 17.12 -23.22 -21.71
N GLY A 32 17.92 -23.18 -20.64
CA GLY A 32 17.61 -23.87 -19.41
C GLY A 32 16.28 -23.30 -18.94
N ALA A 33 15.24 -24.12 -18.88
CA ALA A 33 14.00 -23.79 -18.21
C ALA A 33 14.35 -23.40 -16.77
N GLY A 34 14.50 -22.09 -16.55
CA GLY A 34 15.18 -21.53 -15.40
C GLY A 34 14.30 -21.64 -14.17
N GLY A 35 14.42 -22.76 -13.45
CA GLY A 35 13.85 -22.87 -12.12
C GLY A 35 14.60 -22.00 -11.13
N PHE A 36 13.91 -21.27 -10.28
CA PHE A 36 14.54 -20.49 -9.20
C PHE A 36 14.13 -21.00 -7.82
N LYS A 37 14.98 -20.70 -6.83
CA LYS A 37 14.82 -21.10 -5.44
C LYS A 37 15.03 -19.89 -4.54
N ILE A 38 14.05 -19.60 -3.70
CA ILE A 38 14.09 -18.58 -2.64
C ILE A 38 14.21 -19.31 -1.30
N SER A 39 15.02 -18.78 -0.40
CA SER A 39 15.27 -19.39 0.91
C SER A 39 15.23 -18.31 1.98
N GLU A 40 14.08 -18.19 2.62
CA GLU A 40 13.78 -17.12 3.57
C GLU A 40 13.85 -17.59 5.01
N LYS A 41 14.48 -16.80 5.89
CA LYS A 41 14.59 -17.15 7.32
C LYS A 41 13.32 -16.71 8.03
N LEU A 42 12.78 -17.57 8.89
CA LEU A 42 11.63 -17.22 9.71
C LEU A 42 12.08 -16.53 10.99
N THR A 43 11.47 -15.38 11.28
CA THR A 43 11.68 -14.58 12.48
C THR A 43 10.79 -15.08 13.61
N ALA A 44 11.39 -15.32 14.77
CA ALA A 44 10.68 -15.72 15.98
C ALA A 44 9.89 -14.55 16.54
N THR A 45 8.69 -14.84 17.04
CA THR A 45 7.86 -13.87 17.77
C THR A 45 8.08 -14.02 19.29
N ALA A 46 7.45 -13.13 20.07
CA ALA A 46 7.43 -13.23 21.52
C ALA A 46 6.78 -14.52 22.04
N ALA A 47 5.90 -15.16 21.27
CA ALA A 47 5.24 -16.42 21.65
C ALA A 47 6.19 -17.63 21.60
N ALA A 48 7.30 -17.53 20.85
CA ALA A 48 8.30 -18.58 20.76
C ALA A 48 9.72 -18.02 20.49
N PRO A 49 10.34 -17.29 21.44
CA PRO A 49 11.55 -16.51 21.21
C PRO A 49 12.79 -17.37 20.87
N ARG A 50 12.75 -18.67 21.17
CA ARG A 50 13.82 -19.64 20.86
C ARG A 50 13.57 -20.42 19.57
N ALA A 51 12.43 -20.19 18.92
CA ALA A 51 12.11 -20.83 17.66
C ALA A 51 13.01 -20.30 16.55
N ARG A 52 13.25 -21.15 15.57
CA ARG A 52 13.96 -20.77 14.35
C ARG A 52 13.40 -21.57 13.21
N GLY A 53 13.20 -20.91 12.08
CA GLY A 53 12.65 -21.57 10.92
C GLY A 53 13.20 -21.05 9.61
N ARG A 54 12.81 -21.73 8.55
CA ARG A 54 13.13 -21.35 7.18
C ARG A 54 12.00 -21.79 6.26
N ALA A 55 11.58 -20.89 5.38
CA ALA A 55 10.72 -21.18 4.23
C ALA A 55 11.59 -21.28 2.97
N VAL A 56 11.36 -22.31 2.16
CA VAL A 56 12.08 -22.50 0.89
C VAL A 56 11.06 -22.67 -0.21
N VAL A 57 11.01 -21.69 -1.11
CA VAL A 57 10.16 -21.73 -2.30
C VAL A 57 11.00 -22.16 -3.49
N VAL A 58 10.46 -23.06 -4.31
CA VAL A 58 11.05 -23.54 -5.55
C VAL A 58 10.00 -23.42 -6.64
N VAL A 59 10.32 -22.71 -7.71
CA VAL A 59 9.45 -22.55 -8.87
C VAL A 59 10.16 -23.10 -10.09
N ARG A 60 9.49 -23.95 -10.85
CA ARG A 60 9.97 -24.54 -12.12
C ARG A 60 8.83 -24.52 -13.13
N GLY A 61 8.85 -23.55 -14.05
CA GLY A 61 7.71 -23.33 -14.94
C GLY A 61 6.42 -23.13 -14.13
N SER A 62 5.41 -23.96 -14.39
CA SER A 62 4.13 -23.94 -13.66
C SER A 62 4.14 -24.73 -12.34
N ASP A 63 5.19 -25.53 -12.08
CA ASP A 63 5.32 -26.27 -10.83
C ASP A 63 5.88 -25.36 -9.73
N ARG A 64 5.13 -25.26 -8.63
CA ARG A 64 5.50 -24.48 -7.45
C ARG A 64 5.55 -25.41 -6.26
N LYS A 65 6.64 -25.32 -5.50
CA LYS A 65 6.83 -26.07 -4.27
C LYS A 65 7.27 -25.13 -3.17
N GLU A 66 6.76 -25.34 -1.97
CA GLU A 66 7.18 -24.62 -0.77
C GLU A 66 7.52 -25.62 0.32
N ARG A 67 8.57 -25.34 1.08
CA ARG A 67 9.00 -26.17 2.21
C ARG A 67 9.23 -25.30 3.42
N VAL A 68 8.52 -25.61 4.48
CA VAL A 68 8.64 -24.92 5.76
C VAL A 68 9.32 -25.86 6.73
N ALA A 69 10.40 -25.41 7.36
CA ALA A 69 11.08 -26.17 8.40
C ALA A 69 11.25 -25.30 9.63
N ALA A 70 10.88 -25.82 10.80
CA ALA A 70 10.99 -25.12 12.07
C ALA A 70 11.67 -26.01 13.11
N ARG A 71 12.35 -25.37 14.07
CA ARG A 71 13.03 -25.99 15.20
C ARG A 71 12.81 -25.16 16.46
N GLY A 72 12.78 -25.83 17.61
CA GLY A 72 12.59 -25.16 18.90
C GLY A 72 11.17 -24.62 19.09
N LEU A 73 10.20 -25.20 18.38
CA LEU A 73 8.78 -24.99 18.65
C LEU A 73 8.30 -25.91 19.78
N GLN A 74 7.05 -25.71 20.23
CA GLN A 74 6.41 -26.64 21.15
C GLN A 74 6.44 -28.06 20.58
N GLU A 75 6.75 -29.03 21.42
CA GLU A 75 6.92 -30.44 21.02
C GLU A 75 5.59 -31.13 20.73
N SER A 76 5.62 -32.14 19.85
CA SER A 76 4.44 -32.98 19.54
C SER A 76 3.16 -32.20 19.24
N THR A 77 3.30 -31.01 18.64
CA THR A 77 2.22 -30.03 18.46
C THR A 77 2.05 -29.71 16.99
N THR A 78 0.79 -29.59 16.56
CA THR A 78 0.43 -29.15 15.21
C THR A 78 0.27 -27.63 15.18
N HIS A 79 0.96 -27.01 14.23
CA HIS A 79 0.90 -25.58 13.97
C HIS A 79 0.26 -25.36 12.60
N ASP A 80 -0.52 -24.30 12.46
CA ASP A 80 -1.08 -23.89 11.18
C ASP A 80 -0.02 -23.15 10.36
N VAL A 81 0.04 -23.45 9.06
CA VAL A 81 0.87 -22.72 8.10
C VAL A 81 -0.07 -21.84 7.28
N ILE A 82 0.12 -20.54 7.42
CA ILE A 82 -0.73 -19.50 6.85
C ILE A 82 0.12 -18.68 5.87
N LEU A 83 -0.47 -18.36 4.73
CA LEU A 83 0.14 -17.57 3.68
C LEU A 83 -0.82 -16.43 3.33
N ASP A 84 -0.44 -15.19 3.64
CA ASP A 84 -1.27 -13.99 3.40
C ASP A 84 -2.68 -14.13 4.03
N ASP A 85 -2.71 -14.51 5.31
CA ASP A 85 -3.90 -14.80 6.12
C ASP A 85 -4.75 -16.01 5.69
N VAL A 86 -4.36 -16.74 4.64
CA VAL A 86 -5.02 -17.97 4.22
C VAL A 86 -4.27 -19.20 4.74
N LYS A 87 -4.96 -20.07 5.49
CA LYS A 87 -4.41 -21.36 5.93
C LYS A 87 -4.17 -22.27 4.72
N ILE A 88 -2.91 -22.61 4.44
CA ILE A 88 -2.52 -23.51 3.34
C ILE A 88 -2.23 -24.93 3.82
N GLY A 89 -2.12 -25.15 5.13
CA GLY A 89 -1.99 -26.47 5.73
C GLY A 89 -1.40 -26.42 7.12
N THR A 90 -0.69 -27.47 7.51
CA THR A 90 -0.17 -27.64 8.87
C THR A 90 1.27 -28.15 8.91
N LEU A 91 1.93 -27.92 10.04
CA LEU A 91 3.26 -28.43 10.38
C LEU A 91 3.20 -29.04 11.78
N THR A 92 3.42 -30.36 11.86
CA THR A 92 3.51 -31.06 13.14
C THR A 92 4.97 -31.19 13.58
N THR A 93 5.23 -30.90 14.85
CA THR A 93 6.55 -31.03 15.46
C THR A 93 6.72 -32.41 16.09
N SER A 94 7.97 -32.88 16.14
CA SER A 94 8.39 -34.08 16.89
C SER A 94 8.50 -33.79 18.39
N GLY A 95 8.77 -34.82 19.20
CA GLY A 95 9.13 -34.71 20.63
C GLY A 95 10.45 -33.97 20.92
N ARG A 96 11.02 -33.26 19.93
CA ARG A 96 12.16 -32.34 20.09
C ARG A 96 11.84 -30.94 19.56
N GLY A 97 10.57 -30.64 19.28
CA GLY A 97 10.14 -29.34 18.76
C GLY A 97 10.59 -29.06 17.32
N ASN A 98 10.92 -30.10 16.54
CA ASN A 98 11.32 -29.97 15.13
C ASN A 98 10.19 -30.43 14.23
N GLY A 99 9.81 -29.63 13.24
CA GLY A 99 8.77 -29.99 12.27
C GLY A 99 9.12 -29.55 10.85
N ARG A 100 8.51 -30.22 9.88
CA ARG A 100 8.64 -29.90 8.45
C ARG A 100 7.31 -30.07 7.75
N ALA A 101 6.95 -29.11 6.92
CA ALA A 101 5.81 -29.17 6.02
C ALA A 101 6.30 -28.97 4.57
N ARG A 102 5.63 -29.63 3.63
CA ARG A 102 5.91 -29.55 2.20
C ARG A 102 4.61 -29.24 1.50
N PHE A 103 4.65 -28.30 0.58
CA PHE A 103 3.52 -27.86 -0.20
C PHE A 103 3.87 -27.91 -1.68
N GLY A 104 2.89 -28.25 -2.51
CA GLY A 104 3.04 -28.31 -3.97
C GLY A 104 1.77 -27.89 -4.67
N SER A 105 1.89 -27.18 -5.80
CA SER A 105 0.74 -26.83 -6.65
C SER A 105 0.09 -28.08 -7.26
N ARG A 106 0.85 -29.17 -7.36
CA ARG A 106 0.41 -30.52 -7.70
C ARG A 106 0.92 -31.47 -6.60
N PRO A 107 0.20 -31.60 -5.48
CA PRO A 107 0.72 -32.29 -4.31
C PRO A 107 0.87 -33.79 -4.58
N HIS A 108 1.99 -34.35 -4.14
CA HIS A 108 2.19 -35.80 -4.02
C HIS A 108 1.78 -36.30 -2.62
N THR A 109 1.90 -37.61 -2.36
CA THR A 109 1.45 -38.31 -1.15
C THR A 109 1.90 -37.71 0.21
N HIS A 110 2.95 -36.88 0.23
CA HIS A 110 3.46 -36.23 1.45
C HIS A 110 3.57 -34.71 1.32
N GLU A 111 2.93 -34.14 0.31
CA GLU A 111 2.86 -32.70 0.07
C GLU A 111 1.41 -32.24 0.28
N GLN A 112 1.24 -31.10 0.92
CA GLN A 112 -0.04 -30.42 1.05
C GLN A 112 -0.25 -29.50 -0.16
N PHE A 113 -1.50 -29.12 -0.43
CA PHE A 113 -1.81 -28.31 -1.61
C PHE A 113 -1.30 -26.87 -1.44
N LEU A 114 -0.58 -26.37 -2.44
CA LEU A 114 -0.16 -24.97 -2.56
C LEU A 114 -1.07 -24.28 -3.58
N GLY A 115 -2.19 -23.75 -3.11
CA GLY A 115 -3.23 -23.17 -3.97
C GLY A 115 -2.89 -21.83 -4.60
N THR A 116 -1.83 -21.17 -4.14
CA THR A 116 -1.41 -19.85 -4.62
C THR A 116 0.11 -19.76 -4.75
N ASP A 117 0.61 -18.73 -5.43
CA ASP A 117 2.04 -18.45 -5.51
C ASP A 117 2.52 -17.82 -4.19
N PRO A 118 3.49 -18.42 -3.48
CA PRO A 118 3.95 -17.91 -2.18
C PRO A 118 4.88 -16.70 -2.28
N ARG A 119 5.32 -16.31 -3.48
CA ARG A 119 6.19 -15.15 -3.66
C ARG A 119 5.50 -13.84 -3.30
N GLY A 120 6.23 -12.94 -2.65
CA GLY A 120 5.73 -11.63 -2.21
C GLY A 120 4.78 -11.67 -1.02
N LYS A 121 4.40 -12.88 -0.57
CA LYS A 121 3.43 -13.11 0.51
C LYS A 121 4.12 -13.27 1.85
N THR A 122 3.37 -13.01 2.91
CA THR A 122 3.79 -13.28 4.28
C THR A 122 3.43 -14.70 4.68
N ILE A 123 4.41 -15.47 5.13
CA ILE A 123 4.21 -16.79 5.71
C ILE A 123 4.23 -16.70 7.24
N ILE A 124 3.27 -17.36 7.87
CA ILE A 124 3.10 -17.40 9.33
C ILE A 124 2.97 -18.86 9.77
N LEU A 125 3.68 -19.24 10.83
CA LEU A 125 3.31 -20.41 11.63
C LEU A 125 2.56 -19.94 12.86
N ARG A 126 1.35 -20.46 13.04
CA ARG A 126 0.43 -20.12 14.11
C ARG A 126 0.13 -21.33 14.99
N ARG A 127 0.05 -21.13 16.31
CA ARG A 127 -0.36 -22.15 17.27
C ARG A 127 -1.89 -22.28 17.32
N ALA A 128 -2.37 -23.35 17.94
CA ALA A 128 -3.80 -23.59 18.13
C ALA A 128 -4.51 -22.51 18.97
N ASP A 129 -3.78 -21.79 19.83
CA ASP A 129 -4.27 -20.65 20.60
C ASP A 129 -4.22 -19.32 19.83
N ALA A 130 -4.10 -19.39 18.50
CA ALA A 130 -4.00 -18.28 17.56
C ALA A 130 -2.75 -17.39 17.70
N ALA A 131 -1.78 -17.75 18.55
CA ALA A 131 -0.53 -17.01 18.65
C ALA A 131 0.43 -17.36 17.50
N ASP A 132 0.92 -16.33 16.80
CA ASP A 132 1.96 -16.46 15.78
C ASP A 132 3.29 -16.75 16.44
N VAL A 133 4.03 -17.76 15.96
CA VAL A 133 5.31 -18.20 16.53
C VAL A 133 6.50 -17.95 15.62
N LEU A 134 6.28 -17.96 14.31
CA LEU A 134 7.29 -17.68 13.30
C LEU A 134 6.65 -16.92 12.13
N VAL A 135 7.28 -15.85 11.69
CA VAL A 135 6.79 -15.01 10.58
C VAL A 135 7.94 -14.69 9.63
N ALA A 136 7.67 -14.64 8.33
CA ALA A 136 8.54 -14.00 7.37
C ALA A 136 7.78 -13.49 6.15
N ARG A 137 8.35 -12.50 5.46
CA ARG A 137 7.92 -12.13 4.13
C ARG A 137 8.78 -12.86 3.10
N ILE A 138 8.14 -13.64 2.24
CA ILE A 138 8.83 -14.31 1.14
C ILE A 138 9.05 -13.26 0.04
N PRO A 139 10.29 -13.03 -0.43
CA PRO A 139 10.53 -12.03 -1.47
C PRO A 139 9.79 -12.42 -2.76
N ALA A 140 9.41 -11.40 -3.53
CA ALA A 140 8.73 -11.61 -4.81
C ALA A 140 9.68 -12.17 -5.88
N SER A 141 10.98 -11.97 -5.71
CA SER A 141 12.04 -12.34 -6.66
C SER A 141 13.17 -13.11 -5.99
N ARG A 142 14.12 -13.62 -6.79
CA ARG A 142 15.29 -14.39 -6.33
C ARG A 142 16.31 -13.52 -5.57
N ASN A 143 16.15 -12.21 -5.60
CA ASN A 143 17.11 -11.31 -4.98
C ASN A 143 17.18 -11.66 -3.47
N PRO A 144 18.38 -11.91 -2.94
CA PRO A 144 18.54 -12.24 -1.53
C PRO A 144 18.07 -11.04 -0.68
N PRO A 145 17.51 -11.26 0.52
CA PRO A 145 17.32 -10.16 1.47
C PRO A 145 18.69 -9.52 1.73
N GLY A 146 18.83 -8.25 1.36
CA GLY A 146 20.10 -7.53 1.41
C GLY A 146 20.80 -7.35 0.05
N ASP A 147 20.18 -7.70 -1.07
CA ASP A 147 20.44 -6.95 -2.31
C ASP A 147 19.66 -5.63 -2.19
N PRO A 148 20.31 -4.46 -2.36
CA PRO A 148 19.68 -3.16 -2.23
C PRO A 148 18.31 -3.13 -2.91
N SER A 149 18.16 -3.82 -4.06
CA SER A 149 16.98 -3.91 -4.94
C SER A 149 15.62 -4.22 -4.30
N ASP A 150 15.54 -4.93 -3.16
CA ASP A 150 14.27 -5.20 -2.46
C ASP A 150 13.88 -4.09 -1.46
N ASP A 151 14.83 -3.23 -1.09
CA ASP A 151 14.62 -1.96 -0.37
C ASP A 151 14.71 -0.74 -1.32
N LEU A 152 14.90 -0.98 -2.63
CA LEU A 152 14.90 0.11 -3.61
C LEU A 152 13.47 0.47 -3.98
N ASN A 153 13.14 1.69 -3.63
CA ASN A 153 12.00 2.35 -4.19
C ASN A 153 12.37 2.90 -5.56
N ARG A 154 11.35 3.13 -6.38
CA ARG A 154 11.51 3.94 -7.60
C ARG A 154 11.80 5.36 -7.12
N CYS A 155 13.01 5.85 -7.36
CA CYS A 155 13.45 7.18 -7.02
C CYS A 155 13.53 8.03 -8.28
N CYS A 156 12.88 9.18 -8.25
CA CYS A 156 12.92 10.15 -9.34
C CYS A 156 13.97 11.21 -9.03
N LEU A 157 15.12 11.09 -9.68
CA LEU A 157 16.27 11.98 -9.49
C LEU A 157 16.26 13.09 -10.55
N PRO A 158 16.59 14.34 -10.18
CA PRO A 158 16.84 15.39 -11.15
C PRO A 158 18.16 15.10 -11.88
N ASP A 159 18.12 15.06 -13.21
CA ASP A 159 19.27 15.05 -14.11
C ASP A 159 19.24 16.29 -15.03
N ASN A 160 20.32 16.50 -15.78
CA ASN A 160 20.55 17.66 -16.66
C ASN A 160 19.52 17.73 -17.81
N GLU A 161 18.86 16.63 -18.14
CA GLU A 161 17.85 16.53 -19.21
C GLU A 161 16.41 16.31 -18.70
N GLY A 162 16.18 16.22 -17.38
CA GLY A 162 14.85 15.99 -16.79
C GLY A 162 14.88 15.12 -15.52
N THR A 163 13.75 14.52 -15.14
CA THR A 163 13.69 13.56 -14.03
C THR A 163 13.83 12.12 -14.50
N GLU A 164 14.86 11.41 -14.02
CA GLU A 164 15.10 10.00 -14.35
C GLU A 164 14.63 9.07 -13.22
N CYS A 165 14.12 7.89 -13.61
CA CYS A 165 13.72 6.86 -12.64
C CYS A 165 14.86 5.88 -12.42
N GLU A 166 15.34 5.80 -11.18
CA GLU A 166 16.29 4.82 -10.73
C GLU A 166 15.74 4.05 -9.54
N HIS A 167 16.11 2.79 -9.38
CA HIS A 167 15.87 2.07 -8.14
C HIS A 167 16.92 2.50 -7.10
N ARG A 168 16.50 3.17 -6.03
CA ARG A 168 17.36 3.64 -4.92
C ARG A 168 16.65 3.43 -3.57
N GLY A 169 17.41 3.28 -2.49
CA GLY A 169 16.82 3.21 -1.15
C GLY A 169 16.18 4.56 -0.77
N ALA A 170 15.14 4.55 0.07
CA ALA A 170 14.40 5.76 0.44
C ALA A 170 15.32 6.90 0.94
N ASP A 171 16.25 6.57 1.84
CA ASP A 171 17.20 7.54 2.41
C ASP A 171 18.20 8.06 1.36
N GLU A 172 18.67 7.19 0.45
CA GLU A 172 19.58 7.60 -0.63
C GLU A 172 18.86 8.48 -1.66
N CYS A 173 17.59 8.18 -1.93
CA CYS A 173 16.74 8.97 -2.81
C CYS A 173 16.61 10.41 -2.29
N ALA A 174 16.26 10.56 -1.00
CA ALA A 174 16.16 11.87 -0.37
C ALA A 174 17.52 12.59 -0.30
N ALA A 175 18.61 11.87 0.02
CA ALA A 175 19.95 12.46 0.10
C ALA A 175 20.45 13.04 -1.24
N ARG A 176 19.97 12.51 -2.37
CA ARG A 176 20.26 12.99 -3.72
C ARG A 176 19.24 14.01 -4.23
N GLY A 177 18.29 14.44 -3.41
CA GLY A 177 17.24 15.39 -3.79
C GLY A 177 16.17 14.79 -4.70
N GLY A 178 16.02 13.45 -4.70
CA GLY A 178 15.01 12.74 -5.46
C GLY A 178 13.69 12.57 -4.73
N ILE A 179 12.65 12.22 -5.50
CA ILE A 179 11.31 11.92 -5.00
C ILE A 179 11.13 10.40 -4.94
N ASP A 180 10.86 9.89 -3.74
CA ASP A 180 10.55 8.47 -3.51
C ASP A 180 9.11 8.15 -3.96
N MET A 181 8.97 7.26 -4.94
CA MET A 181 7.69 6.81 -5.47
C MET A 181 7.23 5.48 -4.88
N GLY A 182 7.96 4.90 -3.93
CA GLY A 182 7.72 3.58 -3.36
C GLY A 182 8.08 2.42 -4.30
N PRO A 183 7.74 1.18 -3.93
CA PRO A 183 8.18 -0.02 -4.64
C PRO A 183 7.49 -0.21 -6.02
N GLY A 184 8.25 -0.72 -7.00
CA GLY A 184 7.76 -1.26 -8.29
C GLY A 184 8.67 -0.91 -9.48
N SER A 185 8.16 -0.94 -10.72
CA SER A 185 8.99 -0.81 -11.95
C SER A 185 9.27 0.65 -12.37
N CYS A 186 10.50 0.93 -12.83
CA CYS A 186 10.87 2.19 -13.52
C CYS A 186 10.53 2.19 -15.03
N LEU A 187 10.02 1.07 -15.55
CA LEU A 187 9.45 1.00 -16.90
C LEU A 187 7.97 0.66 -16.83
N PRO A 188 7.09 1.47 -17.47
CA PRO A 188 7.35 2.77 -18.10
C PRO A 188 7.79 3.85 -17.08
N ASN A 189 8.53 4.88 -17.51
CA ASN A 189 9.13 5.89 -16.61
C ASN A 189 8.05 6.63 -15.78
N PRO A 190 7.94 6.34 -14.46
CA PRO A 190 6.95 6.95 -13.58
C PRO A 190 7.31 8.40 -13.21
N CYS A 191 8.55 8.85 -13.46
CA CYS A 191 9.04 10.15 -13.02
C CYS A 191 8.54 11.32 -13.85
N SER A 192 8.07 11.02 -15.06
CA SER A 192 7.24 11.93 -15.85
C SER A 192 5.95 12.33 -15.11
N SER A 193 5.46 11.49 -14.18
CA SER A 193 4.28 11.77 -13.37
C SER A 193 4.60 12.39 -12.00
N SER A 194 5.81 12.19 -11.48
CA SER A 194 6.23 12.69 -10.16
C SER A 194 6.87 14.08 -10.18
N ALA A 195 7.34 14.55 -11.34
CA ALA A 195 7.61 15.98 -11.56
C ALA A 195 6.36 16.85 -11.35
N ARG A 196 5.17 16.23 -11.24
CA ARG A 196 3.90 16.90 -10.89
C ARG A 196 3.57 16.84 -9.39
N GLY A 197 4.53 16.49 -8.52
CA GLY A 197 4.35 16.43 -7.06
C GLY A 197 3.27 15.44 -6.62
N ALA A 198 2.90 15.45 -5.34
CA ALA A 198 1.67 14.82 -4.86
C ALA A 198 0.50 15.46 -5.64
N GLY A 199 0.11 14.82 -6.72
CA GLY A 199 -0.85 15.39 -7.66
C GLY A 199 -2.19 15.57 -6.97
N VAL A 200 -2.68 16.81 -6.97
CA VAL A 200 -4.09 17.09 -6.71
C VAL A 200 -4.85 17.08 -8.04
N ILE A 201 -6.13 16.77 -7.97
CA ILE A 201 -7.04 16.99 -9.08
C ILE A 201 -7.25 18.48 -9.21
N CYS A 202 -6.78 19.06 -10.32
CA CYS A 202 -7.01 20.46 -10.65
C CYS A 202 -8.16 20.58 -11.65
N CYS A 203 -9.24 21.23 -11.22
CA CYS A 203 -10.36 21.57 -12.08
C CYS A 203 -10.15 22.97 -12.63
N VAL A 204 -9.89 23.07 -13.93
CA VAL A 204 -9.70 24.33 -14.64
C VAL A 204 -10.94 24.58 -15.48
N SER A 205 -11.58 25.74 -15.28
CA SER A 205 -12.72 26.18 -16.08
C SER A 205 -12.24 27.11 -17.18
N ASP A 206 -12.62 26.81 -18.42
CA ASP A 206 -12.42 27.66 -19.59
C ASP A 206 -13.69 27.72 -20.45
N ASP A 207 -13.68 28.49 -21.55
CA ASP A 207 -14.86 28.71 -22.42
C ASP A 207 -15.47 27.42 -22.99
N GLY A 208 -14.77 26.29 -22.90
CA GLY A 208 -15.23 24.95 -23.31
C GLY A 208 -15.76 24.06 -22.19
N GLY A 209 -15.84 24.54 -20.94
CA GLY A 209 -16.28 23.78 -19.76
C GLY A 209 -15.15 23.39 -18.81
N THR A 210 -15.49 22.72 -17.70
CA THR A 210 -14.52 22.36 -16.65
C THR A 210 -13.73 21.11 -17.01
N ARG A 211 -12.40 21.23 -17.10
CA ARG A 211 -11.47 20.13 -17.39
C ARG A 211 -10.75 19.66 -16.13
N CYS A 212 -10.53 18.34 -16.06
CA CYS A 212 -9.75 17.68 -15.01
C CYS A 212 -8.30 17.52 -15.44
N GLU A 213 -7.36 18.07 -14.67
CA GLU A 213 -5.93 17.89 -14.87
C GLU A 213 -5.23 17.37 -13.61
N ASP A 214 -4.31 16.42 -13.76
CA ASP A 214 -3.41 16.01 -12.68
C ASP A 214 -2.28 17.06 -12.54
N ARG A 215 -2.27 17.86 -11.45
CA ARG A 215 -1.29 18.94 -11.22
C ARG A 215 -0.85 19.03 -9.77
N THR A 216 0.19 19.82 -9.48
CA THR A 216 0.46 20.24 -8.10
C THR A 216 -0.60 21.25 -7.65
N GLU A 217 -0.79 21.38 -6.34
CA GLU A 217 -1.69 22.40 -5.76
C GLU A 217 -1.27 23.83 -6.17
N THR A 218 0.04 24.09 -6.16
CA THR A 218 0.61 25.38 -6.56
C THR A 218 0.38 25.70 -8.04
N ASP A 219 0.59 24.73 -8.94
CA ASP A 219 0.34 24.92 -10.38
C ASP A 219 -1.16 25.08 -10.67
N CYS A 220 -2.01 24.43 -9.88
CA CYS A 220 -3.45 24.56 -10.01
C CYS A 220 -3.92 25.97 -9.68
N ALA A 221 -3.47 26.51 -8.54
CA ALA A 221 -3.78 27.87 -8.12
C ALA A 221 -3.24 28.92 -9.12
N ALA A 222 -2.03 28.72 -9.65
CA ALA A 222 -1.42 29.64 -10.63
C ALA A 222 -2.23 29.76 -11.94
N ARG A 223 -3.04 28.75 -12.27
CA ARG A 223 -3.89 28.70 -13.46
C ARG A 223 -5.35 29.08 -13.18
N GLY A 224 -5.67 29.48 -11.95
CA GLY A 224 -7.04 29.77 -11.53
C GLY A 224 -7.93 28.53 -11.41
N GLY A 225 -7.33 27.34 -11.27
CA GLY A 225 -8.06 26.09 -11.05
C GLY A 225 -8.33 25.82 -9.58
N HIS A 226 -9.31 24.94 -9.32
CA HIS A 226 -9.67 24.49 -7.97
C HIS A 226 -9.15 23.07 -7.70
N ALA A 227 -8.49 22.87 -6.57
CA ALA A 227 -7.96 21.57 -6.15
C ALA A 227 -9.02 20.76 -5.40
N VAL A 228 -9.37 19.56 -5.88
CA VAL A 228 -10.57 18.83 -5.39
C VAL A 228 -10.24 17.58 -4.56
N SER A 229 -9.12 16.87 -4.79
CA SER A 229 -8.64 15.77 -3.93
C SER A 229 -7.28 15.19 -4.41
N PRO A 230 -6.62 14.28 -3.66
CA PRO A 230 -5.36 13.61 -4.06
C PRO A 230 -5.52 12.40 -5.01
N THR A 231 -6.69 12.18 -5.61
CA THR A 231 -6.94 11.02 -6.50
C THR A 231 -6.68 11.37 -7.98
N ARG A 232 -6.51 10.39 -8.87
CA ARG A 232 -6.31 10.63 -10.32
C ARG A 232 -7.61 11.00 -11.04
N CYS A 233 -7.55 11.66 -12.20
CA CYS A 233 -8.69 11.89 -13.11
C CYS A 233 -9.23 10.61 -13.81
N THR A 234 -9.58 9.55 -13.07
CA THR A 234 -10.18 8.32 -13.64
C THR A 234 -11.69 8.41 -13.82
N THR A 235 -12.34 9.31 -13.09
CA THR A 235 -13.73 9.77 -13.27
C THR A 235 -13.68 11.27 -13.05
N ASN A 236 -14.10 12.09 -14.00
CA ASN A 236 -13.99 13.55 -13.91
C ASN A 236 -14.78 14.05 -12.66
N PRO A 237 -14.12 14.36 -11.53
CA PRO A 237 -14.82 14.84 -10.34
C PRO A 237 -15.05 16.36 -10.42
N CYS A 238 -14.58 16.99 -11.51
CA CYS A 238 -14.92 18.35 -11.91
C CYS A 238 -16.30 18.45 -12.56
N ALA A 239 -17.15 17.43 -12.36
CA ALA A 239 -18.58 17.64 -12.50
C ALA A 239 -18.94 18.91 -11.72
N PRO A 240 -19.84 19.76 -12.26
CA PRO A 240 -20.22 20.98 -11.57
C PRO A 240 -20.55 20.62 -10.13
N LEU A 241 -19.89 21.30 -9.18
CA LEU A 241 -20.32 21.27 -7.79
C LEU A 241 -21.85 21.42 -7.82
N PRO A 242 -22.61 20.57 -7.11
CA PRO A 242 -24.05 20.81 -7.00
C PRO A 242 -24.21 22.30 -6.66
N PRO A 243 -25.10 23.03 -7.36
CA PRO A 243 -25.23 24.46 -7.14
C PRO A 243 -25.31 24.70 -5.65
N ALA A 244 -24.58 25.72 -5.16
CA ALA A 244 -24.67 26.16 -3.77
C ALA A 244 -26.14 26.06 -3.35
N GLU A 245 -26.38 25.32 -2.27
CA GLU A 245 -27.74 25.04 -1.81
C GLU A 245 -28.51 26.35 -1.78
N PRO A 246 -29.77 26.36 -2.25
CA PRO A 246 -30.49 27.61 -2.47
C PRO A 246 -30.42 28.46 -1.21
N GLU A 247 -29.77 29.63 -1.35
CA GLU A 247 -29.68 30.58 -0.26
C GLU A 247 -31.08 31.15 -0.02
N ILE A 248 -31.42 31.25 1.26
CA ILE A 248 -32.69 31.75 1.75
C ILE A 248 -32.46 33.01 2.58
N GLN A 249 -33.49 33.83 2.68
CA GLN A 249 -33.62 34.87 3.69
C GLN A 249 -33.88 34.18 5.04
N CYS A 250 -32.89 34.19 5.93
CA CYS A 250 -32.99 33.58 7.25
C CYS A 250 -33.26 34.66 8.31
N CYS A 251 -34.39 34.55 9.00
CA CYS A 251 -34.74 35.41 10.12
C CYS A 251 -34.23 34.79 11.43
N THR A 252 -33.10 35.28 11.93
CA THR A 252 -32.49 34.79 13.17
C THR A 252 -32.93 35.63 14.36
N PRO A 253 -33.26 35.01 15.51
CA PRO A 253 -33.71 35.77 16.69
C PRO A 253 -32.55 36.55 17.32
N GLU A 254 -32.75 37.84 17.56
CA GLU A 254 -31.83 38.69 18.32
C GLU A 254 -32.21 38.73 19.81
N ASN A 255 -31.23 39.02 20.66
CA ASN A 255 -31.41 39.07 22.11
C ASN A 255 -32.35 40.19 22.58
N ASP A 256 -32.57 41.20 21.74
CA ASP A 256 -33.43 42.35 22.00
C ASP A 256 -34.88 42.14 21.53
N GLY A 257 -35.25 40.92 21.13
CA GLY A 257 -36.61 40.55 20.73
C GLY A 257 -36.98 40.87 19.29
N GLY A 258 -36.02 41.32 18.48
CA GLY A 258 -36.12 41.44 17.02
C GLY A 258 -35.67 40.16 16.31
N ALA A 259 -35.93 40.08 15.01
CA ALA A 259 -35.34 39.06 14.14
C ALA A 259 -34.50 39.76 13.06
N GLU A 260 -33.22 39.39 12.95
CA GLU A 260 -32.29 39.92 11.93
C GLU A 260 -32.33 39.03 10.69
N CYS A 261 -32.42 39.64 9.51
CA CYS A 261 -32.35 38.94 8.24
C CYS A 261 -30.91 38.72 7.78
N GLU A 262 -30.53 37.45 7.59
CA GLU A 262 -29.26 37.04 6.97
C GLU A 262 -29.52 36.17 5.73
N ILE A 263 -28.75 36.32 4.65
CA ILE A 263 -28.78 35.37 3.53
C ILE A 263 -27.86 34.18 3.85
N ARG A 264 -28.44 32.98 3.98
CA ARG A 264 -27.76 31.74 4.41
C ARG A 264 -28.38 30.52 3.73
N THR A 265 -27.74 29.35 3.83
CA THR A 265 -28.42 28.10 3.44
C THR A 265 -29.52 27.73 4.44
N ALA A 266 -30.48 26.91 4.02
CA ALA A 266 -31.56 26.45 4.90
C ALA A 266 -31.05 25.71 6.15
N ASP A 267 -30.01 24.88 5.99
CA ASP A 267 -29.38 24.17 7.10
C ASP A 267 -28.67 25.10 8.08
N GLU A 268 -27.94 26.11 7.57
CA GLU A 268 -27.29 27.11 8.43
C GLU A 268 -28.31 27.96 9.18
N CYS A 269 -29.43 28.28 8.54
CA CYS A 269 -30.52 29.00 9.16
C CYS A 269 -31.15 28.22 10.33
N ALA A 270 -31.48 26.95 10.08
CA ALA A 270 -32.05 26.06 11.09
C ALA A 270 -31.07 25.81 12.25
N ALA A 271 -29.77 25.67 11.96
CA ALA A 271 -28.73 25.47 12.98
C ALA A 271 -28.60 26.65 13.95
N ARG A 272 -28.97 27.86 13.51
CA ARG A 272 -28.99 29.08 14.31
C ARG A 272 -30.34 29.35 14.98
N GLY A 273 -31.31 28.45 14.83
CA GLY A 273 -32.67 28.64 15.31
C GLY A 273 -33.44 29.72 14.55
N GLY A 274 -33.01 30.06 13.34
CA GLY A 274 -33.68 31.01 12.47
C GLY A 274 -34.85 30.40 11.70
N THR A 275 -35.69 31.27 11.14
CA THR A 275 -36.85 30.89 10.32
C THR A 275 -36.59 31.22 8.85
N ASP A 276 -36.92 30.29 7.96
CA ASP A 276 -36.82 30.47 6.51
C ASP A 276 -37.94 31.39 6.00
N ALA A 277 -37.57 32.56 5.49
CA ALA A 277 -38.47 33.55 4.88
C ALA A 277 -38.57 33.40 3.34
N GLY A 278 -37.90 32.40 2.75
CA GLY A 278 -37.90 32.09 1.34
C GLY A 278 -36.68 32.64 0.59
N ALA A 279 -36.69 32.51 -0.73
CA ALA A 279 -35.63 33.03 -1.59
C ALA A 279 -35.78 34.55 -1.82
N GLY A 280 -34.69 35.31 -1.73
CA GLY A 280 -34.71 36.75 -1.98
C GLY A 280 -33.56 37.50 -1.33
N THR A 281 -33.69 38.82 -1.18
CA THR A 281 -32.72 39.71 -0.52
C THR A 281 -33.26 40.20 0.82
N CYS A 282 -32.41 40.46 1.83
CA CYS A 282 -32.84 41.03 3.12
C CYS A 282 -33.26 42.52 3.05
N GLU A 283 -33.49 43.03 1.84
CA GLU A 283 -33.99 44.37 1.59
C GLU A 283 -35.12 44.26 0.55
N PRO A 284 -36.36 44.68 0.87
CA PRO A 284 -36.83 45.10 2.20
C PRO A 284 -36.80 43.96 3.23
N ASP A 285 -36.66 44.29 4.52
CA ASP A 285 -36.56 43.33 5.63
C ASP A 285 -37.79 42.38 5.66
N PRO A 286 -37.61 41.08 5.40
CA PRO A 286 -38.70 40.09 5.42
C PRO A 286 -39.04 39.58 6.83
N CYS A 287 -38.19 39.86 7.83
CA CYS A 287 -38.31 39.44 9.22
C CYS A 287 -39.14 40.41 10.06
N GLY A 288 -39.33 41.64 9.58
CA GLY A 288 -40.15 42.68 10.21
C GLY A 288 -41.67 42.53 10.10
N GLY A 289 -42.21 41.30 10.05
CA GLY A 289 -43.59 41.08 9.65
C GLY A 289 -44.30 39.88 10.29
N SER A 290 -44.14 39.62 11.59
CA SER A 290 -45.08 38.78 12.38
C SER A 290 -44.98 39.08 13.88
N GLY A 291 -45.02 40.36 14.23
CA GLY A 291 -45.38 40.80 15.57
C GLY A 291 -46.89 41.00 15.70
N GLU A 292 -47.71 40.01 15.34
CA GLU A 292 -49.06 39.90 15.89
C GLU A 292 -48.96 39.00 17.12
N GLY A 293 -48.69 39.65 18.25
CA GLY A 293 -48.74 39.04 19.57
C GLY A 293 -50.14 38.53 19.90
N SER A 294 -50.13 37.45 20.67
CA SER A 294 -51.26 36.86 21.37
C SER A 294 -52.10 37.91 22.12
N GLY A 295 -53.41 37.67 22.19
CA GLY A 295 -54.33 38.40 23.08
C GLY A 295 -55.41 37.46 23.60
N SER A 296 -55.02 36.52 24.45
CA SER A 296 -55.93 35.82 25.36
C SER A 296 -55.84 36.51 26.71
N ASP A 297 -56.67 37.53 26.92
CA ASP A 297 -56.98 38.05 28.25
C ASP A 297 -58.49 38.31 28.29
N ASP A 298 -59.17 37.48 29.07
CA ASP A 298 -60.49 37.72 29.61
C ASP A 298 -60.46 38.99 30.47
N ASP A 299 -61.36 39.95 30.25
CA ASP A 299 -61.74 40.87 31.32
C ASP A 299 -63.19 41.36 31.22
N SER A 300 -63.82 41.36 32.39
CA SER A 300 -65.25 41.41 32.61
C SER A 300 -65.76 42.83 32.84
N GLY A 301 -66.94 43.15 32.27
CA GLY A 301 -67.94 44.04 32.89
C GLY A 301 -67.82 45.55 32.68
N GLY A 302 -68.97 46.20 32.47
CA GLY A 302 -69.07 47.66 32.56
C GLY A 302 -70.33 48.33 31.98
N SER A 303 -71.46 48.21 32.70
CA SER A 303 -72.49 49.23 32.97
C SER A 303 -73.28 49.94 31.84
N GLY A 304 -74.61 49.95 32.02
CA GLY A 304 -75.58 50.81 31.32
C GLY A 304 -77.01 50.42 31.61
#